data_AF-A0A3A5JKS7-F1
#
_entry.id   AF-A0A3A5JKS7-F1
#
_cell.length_a   1.000
_cell.length_b   1.000
_cell.length_c   1.000
_cell.angle_alpha   90.00
_cell.angle_beta   90.00
_cell.angle_gamma   90.00
#
_symmetry.space_group_name_H-M   'P 1'
#
loop_
_entity.id
_entity.type
_entity.pdbx_description
1 polymer ?
#
loop_
_entity_poly.entity_id
_entity_poly.type
_entity_poly.pdbx_seq_one_letter_code
_entity_poly.pdbx_strand_id
1 'polypeptide(L)'
;SIRLRRLRRRLPARAQVVVCSPVCDDALVRLVRRLDVGGHRVSVVSPDPTATDTPGCQLARTERRVRLSKLRAAGIPVIDWDDEPIAVALARAGGSR
;
A
#
# COMPACT_ATOMS: atom_id res chain seq x y z
N SER A 1 17.01 0.60 -3.54
CA SER A 1 17.34 0.36 -2.11
C SER A 1 17.81 -1.08 -1.89
N ILE A 2 19.01 -1.25 -1.33
CA ILE A 2 19.65 -2.53 -0.96
C ILE A 2 18.84 -3.37 0.06
N ARG A 3 17.93 -2.74 0.81
CA ARG A 3 17.07 -3.41 1.81
C ARG A 3 16.02 -4.33 1.17
N LEU A 4 15.51 -3.98 -0.01
CA LEU A 4 14.43 -4.74 -0.69
C LEU A 4 14.89 -6.04 -1.33
N ARG A 5 16.12 -6.09 -1.87
CA ARG A 5 16.69 -7.33 -2.40
C ARG A 5 16.92 -8.36 -1.28
N ARG A 6 17.31 -7.89 -0.08
CA ARG A 6 17.46 -8.74 1.11
C ARG A 6 16.12 -9.28 1.62
N LEU A 7 15.07 -8.45 1.63
CA LEU A 7 13.72 -8.89 2.00
C LEU A 7 13.24 -10.03 1.10
N ARG A 8 13.38 -9.88 -0.23
CA ARG A 8 12.98 -10.90 -1.21
C ARG A 8 13.67 -12.25 -1.01
N ARG A 9 14.96 -12.25 -0.64
CA ARG A 9 15.71 -13.49 -0.37
C ARG A 9 15.27 -14.21 0.91
N ARG A 10 14.54 -13.53 1.79
CA ARG A 10 14.07 -14.06 3.08
C ARG A 10 12.58 -14.39 3.10
N LEU A 11 11.82 -13.99 2.08
CA LEU A 11 10.42 -14.32 1.98
C LEU A 11 10.27 -15.76 1.47
N PRO A 12 9.58 -16.64 2.23
CA PRO A 12 9.21 -17.95 1.73
C PRO A 12 8.47 -17.86 0.40
N ALA A 13 8.61 -18.89 -0.44
CA ALA A 13 7.79 -19.02 -1.64
C ALA A 13 6.30 -18.97 -1.24
N ARG A 14 5.54 -18.06 -1.86
CA ARG A 14 4.11 -17.83 -1.60
C ARG A 14 3.75 -17.24 -0.22
N ALA A 15 4.68 -16.57 0.47
CA ALA A 15 4.34 -15.81 1.66
C ALA A 15 3.24 -14.75 1.37
N GLN A 16 2.31 -14.57 2.31
CA GLN A 16 1.40 -13.43 2.32
C GLN A 16 2.14 -12.21 2.89
N VAL A 17 2.03 -11.08 2.20
CA VAL A 17 2.74 -9.85 2.56
C VAL A 17 1.72 -8.72 2.78
N VAL A 18 1.71 -8.17 3.99
CA VAL A 18 0.97 -6.94 4.30
C VAL A 18 1.96 -5.79 4.30
N VAL A 19 1.71 -4.80 3.45
CA VAL A 19 2.55 -3.61 3.32
C VAL A 19 1.83 -2.44 3.99
N CYS A 20 2.33 -2.01 5.14
CA CYS A 20 1.85 -0.81 5.81
C CYS A 20 2.70 0.40 5.38
N SER A 21 2.14 1.32 4.59
CA SER A 21 2.85 2.51 4.13
C SER A 21 1.91 3.58 3.59
N PRO A 22 2.19 4.88 3.77
CA PRO A 22 1.38 5.98 3.21
C PRO A 22 1.29 6.04 1.68
N VAL A 23 2.14 5.30 0.95
CA VAL A 23 2.20 5.32 -0.52
C VAL A 23 2.48 6.72 -1.10
N CYS A 24 3.39 7.47 -0.47
CA CYS A 24 3.78 8.81 -0.90
C CYS A 24 4.66 8.85 -2.16
N ASP A 25 5.14 7.71 -2.66
CA ASP A 25 5.99 7.64 -3.85
C ASP A 25 5.71 6.43 -4.74
N ASP A 26 6.19 6.49 -5.99
CA ASP A 26 6.02 5.42 -6.97
C ASP A 26 6.98 4.24 -6.74
N ALA A 27 8.02 4.40 -5.92
CA ALA A 27 8.96 3.32 -5.65
C ALA A 27 8.28 2.19 -4.87
N LEU A 28 7.39 2.53 -3.94
CA LEU A 28 6.55 1.56 -3.25
C LEU A 28 5.60 0.85 -4.23
N VAL A 29 4.92 1.58 -5.11
CA VAL A 29 4.00 0.97 -6.10
C VAL A 29 4.74 -0.06 -6.96
N ARG A 30 5.94 0.29 -7.44
CA ARG A 30 6.80 -0.63 -8.20
C ARG A 30 7.28 -1.82 -7.38
N LEU A 31 7.43 -1.68 -6.06
CA LEU A 31 7.82 -2.79 -5.19
C LEU A 31 6.65 -3.76 -5.01
N VAL A 32 5.48 -3.26 -4.63
CA VAL A 32 4.29 -4.07 -4.35
C VAL A 32 3.94 -4.91 -5.58
N ARG A 33 3.91 -4.29 -6.77
CA ARG A 33 3.70 -5.00 -8.05
C ARG A 33 4.76 -6.07 -8.33
N ARG A 34 6.02 -5.82 -7.95
CA ARG A 34 7.10 -6.82 -8.14
C ARG A 34 7.00 -8.00 -7.18
N LEU A 35 6.47 -7.79 -5.98
CA LEU A 35 6.20 -8.89 -5.04
C LEU A 35 5.01 -9.71 -5.53
N ASP A 36 3.96 -9.06 -6.01
CA ASP A 36 2.76 -9.68 -6.58
C ASP A 36 3.07 -10.56 -7.81
N VAL A 37 3.74 -9.98 -8.82
CA VAL A 37 4.26 -10.74 -9.99
C VAL A 37 5.25 -11.84 -9.58
N GLY A 38 5.93 -11.67 -8.45
CA GLY A 38 6.80 -12.68 -7.85
C GLY A 38 6.06 -13.86 -7.21
N GLY A 39 4.73 -13.89 -7.24
CA GLY A 39 3.89 -14.96 -6.69
C GLY A 39 3.59 -14.81 -5.20
N HIS A 40 3.84 -13.64 -4.60
CA HIS A 40 3.43 -13.35 -3.22
C HIS A 40 2.02 -12.76 -3.20
N ARG A 41 1.19 -13.18 -2.24
CA ARG A 41 -0.11 -12.55 -2.03
C ARG A 41 0.09 -11.24 -1.28
N VAL A 42 0.02 -10.10 -1.96
CA VAL A 42 0.31 -8.80 -1.36
C VAL A 42 -0.98 -8.02 -1.08
N SER A 43 -1.06 -7.37 0.07
CA SER A 43 -2.09 -6.37 0.39
C SER A 43 -1.42 -5.12 0.94
N VAL A 44 -2.05 -3.96 0.76
CA VAL A 44 -1.53 -2.67 1.21
C VAL A 44 -2.49 -2.06 2.21
N VAL A 45 -1.97 -1.65 3.36
CA VAL A 45 -2.66 -0.79 4.33
C VAL A 45 -1.98 0.58 4.27
N SER A 46 -2.74 1.59 3.88
CA SER A 46 -2.23 2.90 3.58
C SER A 46 -2.79 3.93 4.56
N PRO A 47 -2.06 4.29 5.64
CA PRO A 47 -2.39 5.47 6.44
C PRO A 47 -2.40 6.73 5.56
N ASP A 48 -3.26 7.71 5.83
CA ASP A 48 -3.25 9.01 5.15
C ASP A 48 -2.63 10.11 6.04
N PRO A 49 -1.36 10.49 5.82
CA PRO A 49 -0.74 11.59 6.56
C PRO A 49 -1.00 12.96 5.90
N THR A 50 -1.78 13.03 4.82
CA THR A 50 -1.94 14.26 4.05
C THR A 50 -3.00 15.17 4.66
N ALA A 51 -2.58 16.37 5.09
CA ALA A 51 -3.47 17.45 5.48
C ALA A 51 -4.18 18.08 4.25
N THR A 52 -5.00 19.11 4.47
CA THR A 52 -5.71 19.83 3.39
C THR A 52 -5.58 21.35 3.47
N ASP A 53 -4.77 21.83 4.41
CA ASP A 53 -4.55 23.23 4.77
C ASP A 53 -3.76 24.03 3.71
N THR A 54 -2.87 23.37 2.98
CA THR A 54 -2.07 24.01 1.92
C THR A 54 -2.30 23.39 0.53
N PRO A 55 -2.09 24.15 -0.56
CA PRO A 55 -2.08 23.59 -1.91
C PRO A 55 -1.10 22.41 -2.09
N GLY A 56 0.05 22.46 -1.41
CA GLY A 56 1.02 21.35 -1.42
C GLY A 56 0.45 20.07 -0.80
N CYS A 57 -0.27 20.19 0.32
CA CYS A 57 -0.94 19.06 0.96
C CYS A 57 -2.06 18.49 0.07
N GLN A 58 -2.82 19.34 -0.62
CA GLN A 58 -3.85 18.91 -1.57
C GLN A 58 -3.27 18.15 -2.78
N LEU A 59 -2.13 18.62 -3.31
CA LEU A 59 -1.40 17.93 -4.37
C LEU A 59 -0.90 16.57 -3.88
N ALA A 60 -0.25 16.51 -2.71
CA ALA A 60 0.24 15.27 -2.12
C ALA A 60 -0.88 14.24 -1.91
N ARG A 61 -2.06 14.68 -1.40
CA ARG A 61 -3.26 13.84 -1.26
C ARG A 61 -3.73 13.29 -2.61
N THR A 62 -3.71 14.12 -3.64
CA THR A 62 -4.15 13.71 -4.99
C THR A 62 -3.18 12.72 -5.62
N GLU A 63 -1.87 12.96 -5.54
CA GLU A 63 -0.88 12.01 -6.02
C GLU A 63 -0.95 10.67 -5.28
N ARG A 64 -1.13 10.70 -3.95
CA ARG A 64 -1.34 9.50 -3.13
C ARG A 64 -2.55 8.71 -3.63
N ARG A 65 -3.71 9.36 -3.82
CA ARG A 65 -4.92 8.69 -4.36
C ARG A 65 -4.68 8.07 -5.73
N VAL A 66 -3.94 8.74 -6.61
CA VAL A 66 -3.55 8.17 -7.93
C VAL A 66 -2.71 6.91 -7.76
N ARG A 67 -1.74 6.90 -6.83
CA ARG A 67 -0.91 5.72 -6.54
C ARG A 67 -1.73 4.56 -5.97
N LEU A 68 -2.67 4.82 -5.06
CA LEU A 68 -3.58 3.80 -4.53
C LEU A 68 -4.48 3.24 -5.63
N SER A 69 -5.00 4.10 -6.52
CA SER A 69 -5.80 3.67 -7.68
C SER A 69 -4.99 2.76 -8.62
N LYS A 70 -3.72 3.08 -8.88
CA LYS A 70 -2.81 2.22 -9.66
C LYS A 70 -2.60 0.84 -9.03
N LEU A 71 -2.60 0.72 -7.71
CA LEU A 71 -2.49 -0.57 -7.02
C LEU A 71 -3.80 -1.39 -7.15
N ARG A 72 -4.95 -0.76 -6.90
CA ARG A 72 -6.27 -1.40 -7.08
C ARG A 72 -6.50 -1.87 -8.51
N ALA A 73 -6.14 -1.06 -9.50
CA ALA A 73 -6.23 -1.41 -10.91
C ALA A 73 -5.33 -2.59 -11.30
N ALA A 74 -4.28 -2.86 -10.52
CA ALA A 74 -3.43 -4.04 -10.68
C ALA A 74 -3.94 -5.26 -9.90
N GLY A 75 -5.16 -5.22 -9.34
CA GLY A 75 -5.75 -6.31 -8.57
C GLY A 75 -5.22 -6.45 -7.14
N ILE A 76 -4.37 -5.51 -6.68
CA ILE A 76 -3.78 -5.55 -5.35
C ILE A 76 -4.78 -4.95 -4.35
N PRO A 77 -5.18 -5.68 -3.29
CA PRO A 77 -6.03 -5.15 -2.23
C PRO A 77 -5.39 -3.95 -1.54
N VAL A 78 -6.15 -2.86 -1.40
CA VAL A 78 -5.72 -1.62 -0.73
C VAL A 78 -6.76 -1.21 0.29
N ILE A 79 -6.32 -1.09 1.54
CA ILE A 79 -7.07 -0.50 2.65
C ILE A 79 -6.55 0.94 2.79
N ASP A 80 -7.37 1.90 2.41
CA ASP A 80 -7.09 3.32 2.62
C ASP A 80 -7.58 3.67 4.02
N TRP A 81 -6.63 3.91 4.92
CA TRP A 81 -6.87 4.06 6.34
C TRP A 81 -6.59 5.51 6.73
N ASP A 82 -7.61 6.20 7.23
CA ASP A 82 -7.51 7.57 7.73
C ASP A 82 -7.51 7.57 9.27
N ASP A 83 -8.01 8.61 9.92
CA ASP A 83 -8.02 8.74 11.39
C ASP A 83 -8.96 7.77 12.16
N GLU A 84 -9.68 6.88 11.47
CA GLU A 84 -10.53 5.88 12.13
C GLU A 84 -9.71 4.78 12.82
N PRO A 85 -10.25 4.01 13.79
CA PRO A 85 -9.53 2.85 14.31
C PRO A 85 -9.27 1.82 13.21
N ILE A 86 -8.05 1.29 13.11
CA ILE A 86 -7.66 0.32 12.06
C ILE A 86 -8.58 -0.91 12.00
N ALA A 87 -9.13 -1.35 13.14
CA ALA A 87 -10.09 -2.45 13.20
C ALA A 87 -11.35 -2.16 12.36
N VAL A 88 -11.82 -0.91 12.34
CA VAL A 88 -12.97 -0.47 11.54
C VAL A 88 -12.62 -0.47 10.05
N ALA A 89 -11.45 0.06 9.69
CA ALA A 89 -10.96 0.05 8.32
C ALA A 89 -10.83 -1.38 7.76
N LEU A 90 -10.29 -2.30 8.57
CA LEU A 90 -10.15 -3.73 8.23
C LEU A 90 -11.50 -4.44 8.07
N ALA A 91 -12.45 -4.17 8.96
CA ALA A 91 -13.80 -4.75 8.88
C ALA A 91 -14.52 -4.31 7.60
N ARG A 92 -14.44 -3.01 7.25
CA ARG A 92 -15.01 -2.47 5.99
C ARG A 92 -14.37 -3.08 4.75
N ALA A 93 -13.06 -3.36 4.81
CA ALA A 93 -12.32 -4.00 3.74
C ALA A 93 -12.59 -5.52 3.62
N GLY A 94 -13.43 -6.10 4.49
CA GLY A 94 -13.81 -7.51 4.43
C GLY A 94 -12.77 -8.47 5.02
N GLY A 95 -11.91 -8.00 5.94
CA GLY A 95 -11.09 -8.82 6.85
C GLY A 95 -10.58 -10.15 6.29
N SER A 96 -9.51 -10.08 5.48
CA SER A 96 -8.67 -11.21 5.05
C SER A 96 -9.41 -12.40 4.41
N ARG A 97 -9.67 -12.31 3.10
CA ARG A 97 -9.80 -13.52 2.27
C ARG A 97 -8.43 -14.21 2.12
#